data_AF-A0A7K1D4D5-F1
#
_entry.id   AF-A0A7K1D4D5-F1
#
_cell.length_a   1.000
_cell.length_b   1.000
_cell.length_c   1.000
_cell.angle_alpha   90.00
_cell.angle_beta   90.00
_cell.angle_gamma   90.00
#
_symmetry.space_group_name_H-M   'P 1'
#
loop_
_entity.id
_entity.type
_entity.pdbx_description
1 polymer ?
#
loop_
_entity_poly.entity_id
_entity_poly.type
_entity_poly.pdbx_seq_one_letter_code
_entity_poly.pdbx_strand_id
1 'polypeptide(L)'
;DDQLVVNELAARPHNSGHWSIEGSVTSQFEQHLRAILDLPLGDTSMRAEFAVMGNVLGGAKTDMYRPYLHLFARTPYLKVHQYRKEVRAGRKVGHVTAIGNNLTTLESEVSHAVNYMNGVVDE
;
A
#
# COMPACT_ATOMS: atom_id res chain seq x y z
N ASP A 1 10.04 0.82 30.03
CA ASP A 1 11.03 -0.02 29.33
C ASP A 1 10.93 0.16 27.81
N ASP A 2 11.23 1.36 27.31
CA ASP A 2 11.17 1.69 25.88
C ASP A 2 12.45 1.27 25.14
N GLN A 3 12.74 -0.03 25.16
CA GLN A 3 13.91 -0.57 24.48
C GLN A 3 13.58 -0.95 23.03
N LEU A 4 14.29 -0.33 22.10
CA LEU A 4 14.28 -0.74 20.68
C LEU A 4 15.14 -1.98 20.52
N VAL A 5 14.55 -3.04 19.96
CA VAL A 5 15.24 -4.30 19.66
C VAL A 5 15.14 -4.61 18.17
N VAL A 6 16.19 -5.21 17.62
CA VAL A 6 16.19 -5.70 16.23
C VAL A 6 15.43 -7.02 16.20
N ASN A 7 14.35 -7.09 15.42
CA ASN A 7 13.58 -8.32 15.24
C ASN A 7 14.13 -9.16 14.07
N GLU A 8 14.10 -8.62 12.84
CA GLU A 8 14.54 -9.31 11.63
C GLU A 8 15.05 -8.32 10.58
N LEU A 9 15.80 -8.82 9.59
CA LEU A 9 16.33 -8.03 8.48
C LEU A 9 15.91 -8.63 7.13
N ALA A 10 15.47 -7.75 6.22
CA ALA A 10 15.19 -8.09 4.83
C ALA A 10 16.12 -7.30 3.91
N ALA A 11 17.09 -7.97 3.26
CA ALA A 11 18.06 -7.36 2.34
C ALA A 11 17.48 -7.13 0.93
N ARG A 12 16.29 -6.52 0.87
CA ARG A 12 15.53 -6.26 -0.36
C ARG A 12 14.44 -5.22 -0.09
N PRO A 13 13.78 -4.67 -1.13
CA PRO A 13 12.51 -3.99 -0.95
C PRO A 13 11.54 -4.82 -0.10
N HIS A 14 10.89 -4.14 0.86
CA HIS A 14 10.09 -4.76 1.90
C HIS A 14 8.64 -4.26 1.86
N ASN A 15 7.71 -5.11 2.30
CA ASN A 15 6.28 -4.84 2.23
C ASN A 15 5.91 -3.51 2.95
N SER A 16 6.48 -3.30 4.13
CA SER A 16 6.24 -2.09 4.92
C SER A 16 6.70 -0.79 4.24
N GLY A 17 7.48 -0.86 3.16
CA GLY A 17 7.89 0.31 2.37
C GLY A 17 7.01 0.60 1.15
N HIS A 18 5.97 -0.20 0.86
CA HIS A 18 5.17 -0.05 -0.36
C HIS A 18 4.46 1.30 -0.46
N TRP A 19 4.11 1.91 0.67
CA TRP A 19 3.54 3.25 0.71
C TRP A 19 4.40 4.31 0.02
N SER A 20 5.73 4.08 -0.07
CA SER A 20 6.67 5.03 -0.70
C SER A 20 6.48 5.18 -2.22
N ILE A 21 5.72 4.29 -2.88
CA ILE A 21 5.36 4.44 -4.30
C ILE A 21 4.57 5.74 -4.50
N GLU A 22 3.59 6.00 -3.63
CA GLU A 22 2.80 7.23 -3.64
C GLU A 22 3.34 8.30 -2.69
N GLY A 23 3.83 7.89 -1.53
CA GLY A 23 4.06 8.78 -0.40
C GLY A 23 5.43 9.46 -0.36
N SER A 24 6.39 9.00 -1.16
CA SER A 24 7.74 9.61 -1.23
C SER A 24 8.03 10.14 -2.64
N VAL A 25 8.91 11.13 -2.73
CA VAL A 25 9.42 11.61 -4.02
C VAL A 25 10.06 10.45 -4.78
N THR A 26 10.96 9.71 -4.11
CA THR A 26 11.60 8.48 -4.61
C THR A 26 11.16 7.27 -3.80
N SER A 27 10.61 6.25 -4.46
CA SER A 27 10.16 5.02 -3.79
C SER A 27 11.32 4.10 -3.42
N GLN A 28 11.10 3.15 -2.50
CA GLN A 28 12.11 2.13 -2.18
C GLN A 28 12.58 1.33 -3.41
N PHE A 29 11.73 1.18 -4.43
CA PHE A 29 12.05 0.41 -5.64
C PHE A 29 12.97 1.22 -6.55
N GLU A 30 12.66 2.49 -6.77
CA GLU A 30 13.54 3.38 -7.53
C GLU A 30 14.87 3.56 -6.81
N GLN A 31 14.85 3.78 -5.49
CA GLN A 31 16.06 3.94 -4.70
C GLN A 31 16.95 2.68 -4.76
N HIS A 32 16.34 1.49 -4.69
CA HIS A 32 17.05 0.23 -4.84
C HIS A 32 17.69 0.09 -6.22
N LEU A 33 16.97 0.45 -7.29
CA LEU A 33 17.52 0.44 -8.65
C LEU A 33 18.68 1.44 -8.81
N ARG A 34 18.53 2.66 -8.31
CA ARG A 34 19.58 3.68 -8.35
C ARG A 34 20.83 3.22 -7.62
N ALA A 35 20.68 2.57 -6.47
CA ALA A 35 21.79 2.00 -5.73
C ALA A 35 22.48 0.84 -6.47
N ILE A 36 21.74 -0.07 -7.10
CA ILE A 36 22.33 -1.20 -7.85
C ILE A 36 23.07 -0.73 -9.11
N LEU A 37 22.62 0.38 -9.71
CA LEU A 37 23.15 0.92 -10.96
C LEU A 37 24.18 2.04 -10.75
N ASP A 38 24.64 2.27 -9.50
CA ASP A 38 25.58 3.34 -9.13
C ASP A 38 25.13 4.75 -9.58
N LEU A 39 23.82 4.99 -9.60
CA LEU A 39 23.24 6.30 -9.89
C LEU A 39 23.17 7.14 -8.60
N PRO A 40 23.22 8.49 -8.69
CA PRO A 40 22.97 9.35 -7.55
C PRO A 40 21.63 8.98 -6.90
N LEU A 41 21.58 8.90 -5.57
CA LEU A 41 20.35 8.58 -4.83
C LEU A 41 19.27 9.66 -5.02
N GLY A 42 18.00 9.25 -4.95
CA GLY A 42 16.87 10.16 -5.08
C GLY A 42 16.48 10.83 -3.77
N ASP A 43 15.73 11.93 -3.86
CA ASP A 43 15.11 12.59 -2.72
C ASP A 43 14.02 11.69 -2.11
N THR A 44 14.10 11.42 -0.81
CA THR A 44 13.16 10.55 -0.08
C THR A 44 12.09 11.33 0.68
N SER A 45 12.05 12.65 0.52
CA SER A 45 11.03 13.53 1.08
C SER A 45 9.61 13.00 0.84
N MET A 46 8.74 13.12 1.85
CA MET A 46 7.34 12.73 1.71
C MET A 46 6.59 13.72 0.81
N ARG A 47 5.64 13.22 0.02
CA ARG A 47 4.76 14.04 -0.84
C ARG A 47 3.56 14.64 -0.10
N ALA A 48 3.25 14.10 1.06
CA ALA A 48 2.18 14.56 1.95
C ALA A 48 2.60 14.32 3.40
N GLU A 49 1.87 14.89 4.35
CA GLU A 49 2.14 14.74 5.79
C GLU A 49 1.99 13.28 6.24
N PHE A 50 0.99 12.57 5.71
CA PHE A 50 0.72 11.18 6.02
C PHE A 50 0.59 10.32 4.78
N ALA A 51 0.99 9.07 4.89
CA ALA A 51 0.72 8.00 3.93
C ALA A 51 0.24 6.76 4.71
N VAL A 52 -0.95 6.28 4.37
CA VAL A 52 -1.54 5.09 4.99
C VAL A 52 -1.66 4.01 3.93
N MET A 53 -1.16 2.82 4.24
CA MET A 53 -1.14 1.69 3.32
C MET A 53 -1.75 0.45 3.97
N GLY A 54 -2.59 -0.24 3.22
CA GLY A 54 -3.29 -1.45 3.64
C GLY A 54 -3.00 -2.62 2.71
N ASN A 55 -2.70 -3.78 3.28
CA ASN A 55 -2.55 -5.00 2.48
C ASN A 55 -3.92 -5.57 2.11
N VAL A 56 -4.06 -5.98 0.84
CA VAL A 56 -5.28 -6.64 0.35
C VAL A 56 -5.01 -8.13 0.27
N LEU A 57 -5.86 -8.92 0.92
CA LEU A 57 -5.80 -10.37 0.92
C LEU A 57 -6.91 -10.91 0.02
N GLY A 58 -6.64 -12.02 -0.66
CA GLY A 58 -7.67 -12.72 -1.42
C GLY A 58 -8.75 -13.18 -0.45
N GLY A 59 -9.97 -12.73 -0.69
CA GLY A 59 -11.18 -13.12 0.04
C GLY A 59 -12.11 -13.97 -0.82
N ALA A 60 -13.39 -14.01 -0.44
CA ALA A 60 -14.43 -14.72 -1.17
C ALA A 60 -14.78 -14.04 -2.52
N LYS A 61 -14.51 -12.73 -2.64
CA LYS A 61 -14.71 -11.98 -3.90
C LYS A 61 -13.61 -12.35 -4.89
N THR A 62 -13.98 -13.05 -5.97
CA THR A 62 -13.08 -13.41 -7.07
C THR A 62 -13.08 -12.39 -8.20
N ASP A 63 -14.16 -11.59 -8.32
CA ASP A 63 -14.21 -10.45 -9.22
C ASP A 63 -13.45 -9.27 -8.62
N MET A 64 -12.21 -9.10 -9.08
CA MET A 64 -11.33 -8.02 -8.65
C MET A 64 -11.55 -6.73 -9.43
N TYR A 65 -12.40 -6.70 -10.47
CA TYR A 65 -12.68 -5.49 -11.25
C TYR A 65 -13.74 -4.60 -10.60
N ARG A 66 -14.86 -5.17 -10.14
CA ARG A 66 -15.93 -4.41 -9.46
C ARG A 66 -15.43 -3.57 -8.28
N PRO A 67 -14.50 -4.07 -7.44
CA PRO A 67 -13.94 -3.26 -6.37
C PRO A 67 -13.29 -1.95 -6.81
N TYR A 68 -12.67 -1.91 -7.99
CA TYR A 68 -12.10 -0.67 -8.51
C TYR A 68 -13.17 0.38 -8.79
N LEU A 69 -14.28 -0.02 -9.42
CA LEU A 69 -15.35 0.92 -9.78
C LEU A 69 -15.94 1.59 -8.52
N HIS A 70 -16.26 0.78 -7.51
CA HIS A 70 -16.80 1.29 -6.25
C HIS A 70 -15.77 2.17 -5.52
N LEU A 71 -14.56 1.65 -5.28
CA LEU A 71 -13.55 2.37 -4.48
C LEU A 71 -13.07 3.65 -5.14
N PHE A 72 -12.95 3.70 -6.47
CA PHE A 72 -12.56 4.93 -7.16
C PHE A 72 -13.69 5.95 -7.27
N ALA A 73 -14.96 5.50 -7.29
CA ALA A 73 -16.08 6.42 -7.20
C ALA A 73 -16.20 7.02 -5.79
N ARG A 74 -16.02 6.20 -4.75
CA ARG A 74 -16.12 6.60 -3.34
C ARG A 74 -14.92 7.42 -2.87
N THR A 75 -13.72 7.01 -3.24
CA THR A 75 -12.44 7.57 -2.76
C THR A 75 -11.48 7.80 -3.94
N PRO A 76 -11.70 8.87 -4.74
CA PRO A 76 -10.98 9.05 -6.02
C PRO A 76 -9.46 9.21 -5.93
N TYR A 77 -8.94 9.58 -4.76
CA TYR A 77 -7.50 9.73 -4.53
C TYR A 77 -6.81 8.42 -4.10
N LEU A 78 -7.57 7.36 -3.78
CA LEU A 78 -7.02 6.07 -3.36
C LEU A 78 -6.22 5.44 -4.51
N LYS A 79 -5.03 4.92 -4.21
CA LYS A 79 -4.24 4.12 -5.16
C LYS A 79 -4.37 2.65 -4.81
N VAL A 80 -4.69 1.84 -5.82
CA VAL A 80 -4.91 0.40 -5.67
C VAL A 80 -3.93 -0.34 -6.58
N HIS A 81 -3.08 -1.17 -5.99
CA HIS A 81 -2.05 -1.94 -6.67
C HIS A 81 -2.33 -3.44 -6.53
N GLN A 82 -2.67 -4.12 -7.62
CA GLN A 82 -2.87 -5.56 -7.65
C GLN A 82 -1.69 -6.29 -8.31
N TYR A 83 -1.29 -7.42 -7.75
CA TYR A 83 -0.11 -8.17 -8.17
C TYR A 83 -0.38 -9.21 -9.28
N ARG A 84 -1.56 -9.16 -9.93
CA ARG A 84 -2.01 -10.14 -10.95
C ARG A 84 -1.82 -11.60 -10.50
N LYS A 85 -2.02 -11.89 -9.21
CA LYS A 85 -1.96 -13.24 -8.64
C LYS A 85 -3.35 -13.85 -8.64
N GLU A 86 -3.44 -15.16 -8.87
CA GLU A 86 -4.67 -15.93 -8.66
C GLU A 86 -5.20 -15.68 -7.23
N VAL A 87 -6.47 -15.27 -7.13
CA VAL A 87 -7.14 -14.97 -5.88
C VAL A 87 -7.39 -16.29 -5.13
N ARG A 88 -6.71 -16.45 -4.00
CA ARG A 88 -6.89 -17.56 -3.06
C ARG A 88 -7.02 -16.99 -1.66
N ALA A 89 -7.85 -17.63 -0.83
CA ALA A 89 -8.07 -17.20 0.55
C ALA A 89 -6.73 -17.01 1.30
N GLY A 90 -6.53 -15.83 1.89
CA GLY A 90 -5.32 -15.49 2.67
C GLY A 90 -4.09 -15.13 1.83
N ARG A 91 -4.13 -15.24 0.50
CA ARG A 91 -3.01 -14.83 -0.36
C ARG A 91 -3.00 -13.32 -0.50
N LYS A 92 -1.85 -12.68 -0.33
CA LYS A 92 -1.71 -11.25 -0.63
C LYS A 92 -1.87 -10.99 -2.13
N VAL A 93 -2.97 -10.33 -2.51
CA VAL A 93 -3.33 -10.04 -3.90
C VAL A 93 -3.00 -8.61 -4.31
N GLY A 94 -2.75 -7.73 -3.35
CA GLY A 94 -2.40 -6.34 -3.63
C GLY A 94 -2.15 -5.50 -2.39
N HIS A 95 -2.21 -4.19 -2.58
CA HIS A 95 -2.28 -3.20 -1.52
C HIS A 95 -3.04 -1.95 -1.99
N VAL A 96 -3.48 -1.16 -1.03
CA VAL A 96 -4.00 0.19 -1.26
C VAL A 96 -3.16 1.21 -0.52
N THR A 97 -3.11 2.43 -1.02
CA THR A 97 -2.42 3.54 -0.38
C THR A 97 -3.20 4.84 -0.59
N ALA A 98 -3.29 5.63 0.47
CA ALA A 98 -3.81 6.99 0.44
C ALA A 98 -2.81 7.93 1.13
N ILE A 99 -2.68 9.14 0.60
CA ILE A 99 -1.78 10.18 1.14
C ILE A 99 -2.57 11.46 1.38
N GLY A 100 -2.19 12.24 2.39
CA GLY A 100 -2.91 13.46 2.75
C GLY A 100 -2.44 14.08 4.06
N ASN A 101 -3.28 14.95 4.63
CA ASN A 101 -3.00 15.73 5.83
C ASN A 101 -3.92 15.39 7.02
N ASN A 102 -4.85 14.44 6.86
CA ASN A 102 -5.74 14.00 7.94
C ASN A 102 -5.59 12.49 8.15
N LEU A 103 -4.79 12.11 9.13
CA LEU A 103 -4.48 10.71 9.42
C LEU A 103 -5.75 9.87 9.68
N THR A 104 -6.67 10.37 10.50
CA THR A 104 -7.89 9.63 10.86
C THR A 104 -8.77 9.36 9.64
N THR A 105 -8.91 10.33 8.74
CA THR A 105 -9.63 10.11 7.47
C THR A 105 -8.92 9.07 6.62
N LEU A 106 -7.59 9.16 6.46
CA LEU A 106 -6.83 8.21 5.65
C LEU A 106 -6.91 6.78 6.19
N GLU A 107 -6.83 6.60 7.51
CA GLU A 107 -7.00 5.30 8.17
C GLU A 107 -8.39 4.72 7.93
N SER A 108 -9.44 5.53 8.08
CA SER A 108 -10.82 5.11 7.84
C SER A 108 -11.03 4.65 6.40
N GLU A 109 -10.51 5.41 5.44
CA GLU A 109 -10.65 5.17 4.00
C GLU A 109 -9.86 3.94 3.53
N VAL A 110 -8.62 3.79 4.01
CA VAL A 110 -7.81 2.59 3.72
C VAL A 110 -8.41 1.35 4.38
N SER A 111 -8.91 1.45 5.61
CA SER A 111 -9.56 0.35 6.31
C SER A 111 -10.83 -0.10 5.57
N HIS A 112 -11.68 0.85 5.15
CA HIS A 112 -12.84 0.55 4.30
C HIS A 112 -12.44 -0.16 3.02
N ALA A 113 -11.46 0.36 2.28
CA ALA A 113 -11.02 -0.25 1.03
C ALA A 113 -10.49 -1.67 1.19
N VAL A 114 -9.70 -1.92 2.25
CA VAL A 114 -9.22 -3.27 2.59
C VAL A 114 -10.39 -4.20 2.94
N ASN A 115 -11.32 -3.75 3.78
CA ASN A 115 -12.48 -4.55 4.18
C ASN A 115 -13.40 -4.87 3.01
N TYR A 116 -13.65 -3.90 2.13
CA TYR A 116 -14.45 -4.08 0.93
C TYR A 116 -13.83 -5.10 -0.03
N MET A 117 -12.52 -4.98 -0.30
CA MET A 117 -11.81 -5.93 -1.17
C MET A 117 -11.66 -7.33 -0.57
N ASN A 118 -11.54 -7.43 0.75
CA ASN A 118 -11.51 -8.72 1.44
C ASN A 118 -12.92 -9.37 1.52
N GLY A 119 -13.99 -8.64 1.17
CA GLY A 119 -15.38 -9.09 1.24
C GLY A 119 -15.97 -9.09 2.65
N VAL A 120 -15.38 -8.32 3.58
CA VAL A 120 -15.92 -8.09 4.93
C VAL A 120 -17.12 -7.14 4.87
N VAL A 121 -17.07 -6.18 3.95
CA VAL A 121 -18.15 -5.23 3.66
C VAL A 121 -18.67 -5.48 2.24
N ASP A 122 -19.99 -5.44 2.09
CA ASP A 122 -20.65 -5.55 0.79
C ASP A 122 -21.60 -4.34 0.60
N GLU A 123 -21.34 -3.59 -0.46
CA GLU A 123 -21.93 -2.30 -0.85
C GLU A 123 -22.02 -2.24 -2.38
#